data_AF-S3V9D5-F1
#
_entry.id   AF-S3V9D5-F1
#
_cell.length_a   1.000
_cell.length_b   1.000
_cell.length_c   1.000
_cell.angle_alpha   90.00
_cell.angle_beta   90.00
_cell.angle_gamma   90.00
#
_symmetry.space_group_name_H-M   'P 1'
#
loop_
_entity.id
_entity.type
_entity.pdbx_description
1 polymer ?
#
loop_
_entity_poly.entity_id
_entity_poly.type
_entity_poly.pdbx_seq_one_letter_code
_entity_poly.pdbx_strand_id
1 'polypeptide(L)'
;MLQFLYDRSTKRNTIIAFIATVLIMLVMNGIATAFYNSTGGYGILDMAGGANLTDSRSPILSESETNDLLKHYGEQGIRAHKMILIGDLVLPTSLTISFCFLIGLLYRIRTNEISAPKAMYIPLAYLAFDSLENLVICRILFSYPEPAGNLAFPLNLLRTAKFVASGVMVVISIFYFLKLLSEKP
;
A
#
# COMPACT_ATOMS: atom_id res chain seq x y z
N MET A 1 -8.63 -16.77 8.75
CA MET A 1 -8.34 -15.90 7.58
C MET A 1 -7.19 -16.44 6.72
N LEU A 2 -6.00 -16.68 7.28
CA LEU A 2 -4.86 -17.17 6.49
C LEU A 2 -5.11 -18.48 5.75
N GLN A 3 -5.62 -19.50 6.45
CA GLN A 3 -5.92 -20.78 5.82
C GLN A 3 -6.92 -20.62 4.66
N PHE A 4 -7.96 -19.81 4.85
CA PHE A 4 -8.94 -19.49 3.80
C PHE A 4 -8.32 -18.89 2.54
N LEU A 5 -7.32 -17.99 2.69
CA LEU A 5 -6.58 -17.42 1.57
C LEU A 5 -5.69 -18.47 0.92
N TYR A 6 -4.99 -19.27 1.72
CA TYR A 6 -4.11 -20.34 1.26
C TYR A 6 -4.84 -21.42 0.45
N ASP A 7 -6.04 -21.82 0.91
CA ASP A 7 -6.91 -22.78 0.23
C ASP A 7 -7.35 -22.28 -1.15
N ARG A 8 -7.38 -20.95 -1.34
CA ARG A 8 -7.74 -20.30 -2.60
C ARG A 8 -6.55 -19.93 -3.48
N SER A 9 -5.31 -20.15 -3.03
CA SER A 9 -4.08 -19.85 -3.76
C SER A 9 -3.82 -20.81 -4.93
N THR A 10 -4.73 -20.81 -5.91
CA THR A 10 -4.62 -21.57 -7.15
C THR A 10 -3.98 -20.72 -8.25
N LYS A 11 -3.37 -21.34 -9.28
CA LYS A 11 -2.80 -20.61 -10.45
C LYS A 11 -3.79 -19.60 -11.04
N ARG A 12 -5.04 -20.02 -11.25
CA ARG A 12 -6.12 -19.18 -11.79
C ARG A 12 -6.39 -17.97 -10.90
N ASN A 13 -6.57 -18.19 -9.59
CA ASN A 13 -6.90 -17.10 -8.67
C ASN A 13 -5.73 -16.13 -8.49
N THR A 14 -4.49 -16.62 -8.48
CA THR A 14 -3.29 -15.77 -8.44
C THR A 14 -3.21 -14.87 -9.67
N ILE A 15 -3.44 -15.40 -10.88
CA ILE A 15 -3.45 -14.61 -12.12
C ILE A 15 -4.58 -13.56 -12.10
N ILE A 16 -5.80 -13.96 -11.73
CA ILE A 16 -6.94 -13.05 -11.64
C ILE A 16 -6.65 -11.91 -10.65
N ALA A 17 -6.14 -12.25 -9.46
CA ALA A 17 -5.80 -11.26 -8.44
C ALA A 17 -4.71 -10.30 -8.94
N PHE A 18 -3.70 -10.79 -9.65
CA PHE A 18 -2.65 -9.94 -10.22
C PHE A 18 -3.19 -8.99 -11.29
N ILE A 19 -3.99 -9.49 -12.24
CA ILE A 19 -4.64 -8.67 -13.26
C ILE A 19 -5.53 -7.61 -12.62
N ALA A 20 -6.35 -7.99 -11.63
CA ALA A 20 -7.19 -7.04 -10.90
C ALA A 20 -6.37 -5.95 -10.23
N THR A 21 -5.27 -6.29 -9.55
CA THR A 21 -4.36 -5.31 -8.94
C THR A 21 -3.73 -4.38 -9.96
N VAL A 22 -3.28 -4.88 -11.12
CA VAL A 22 -2.75 -4.02 -12.19
C VAL A 22 -3.81 -3.06 -12.72
N LEU A 23 -5.04 -3.54 -12.96
CA LEU A 23 -6.14 -2.69 -13.41
C LEU A 23 -6.49 -1.61 -12.37
N ILE A 24 -6.57 -1.97 -11.09
CA ILE A 24 -6.80 -1.02 -9.99
C ILE A 24 -5.67 0.01 -9.97
N MET A 25 -4.40 -0.41 -10.08
CA MET A 25 -3.26 0.50 -10.10
C MET A 25 -3.33 1.50 -11.26
N LEU A 26 -3.72 1.07 -12.45
CA LEU A 26 -3.91 1.95 -13.61
C LEU A 26 -5.04 2.97 -13.38
N VAL A 27 -6.18 2.52 -12.83
CA VAL A 27 -7.31 3.40 -12.52
C VAL A 27 -6.92 4.42 -11.44
N MET A 28 -6.26 3.98 -10.37
CA MET A 28 -5.80 4.86 -9.29
C MET A 28 -4.75 5.86 -9.78
N ASN A 29 -3.84 5.44 -10.66
CA ASN A 29 -2.88 6.35 -11.28
C ASN A 29 -3.59 7.44 -12.10
N GLY A 30 -4.60 7.08 -12.90
CA GLY A 30 -5.40 8.06 -13.64
C GLY A 30 -6.10 9.08 -12.73
N ILE A 31 -6.67 8.64 -11.61
CA ILE A 31 -7.28 9.52 -10.60
C ILE A 31 -6.22 10.43 -9.97
N ALA A 32 -5.05 9.89 -9.61
CA ALA A 32 -3.93 10.64 -9.04
C ALA A 32 -3.47 11.76 -9.97
N THR A 33 -3.29 11.46 -11.26
CA THR A 33 -2.86 12.42 -12.28
C THR A 33 -3.90 13.51 -12.48
N ALA A 34 -5.19 13.16 -12.53
CA ALA A 34 -6.27 14.14 -12.62
C ALA A 34 -6.27 15.09 -11.42
N PHE A 35 -6.05 14.56 -10.21
CA PHE A 35 -5.93 15.38 -9.00
C PHE A 35 -4.72 16.32 -9.07
N TYR A 36 -3.53 15.80 -9.39
CA TYR A 36 -2.29 16.58 -9.50
C TYR A 36 -2.45 17.79 -10.45
N ASN A 37 -3.11 17.58 -11.59
CA ASN A 37 -3.38 18.65 -12.55
C ASN A 37 -4.36 19.69 -11.98
N SER A 38 -5.34 19.26 -11.18
CA SER A 38 -6.35 20.15 -10.58
C SER A 38 -5.83 21.05 -9.46
N THR A 39 -4.71 20.68 -8.83
CA THR A 39 -4.07 21.41 -7.72
C THR A 39 -2.85 22.22 -8.15
N GLY A 40 -2.57 22.32 -9.45
CA GLY A 40 -1.41 23.06 -9.95
C GLY A 40 -0.07 22.39 -9.66
N GLY A 41 -0.05 21.06 -9.53
CA GLY A 41 1.19 20.28 -9.39
C GLY A 41 1.48 19.73 -7.99
N TYR A 42 0.50 19.73 -7.09
CA TYR A 42 0.60 19.08 -5.77
C TYR A 42 -0.21 17.78 -5.77
N GLY A 43 0.45 16.63 -5.67
CA GLY A 43 -0.22 15.33 -5.72
C GLY A 43 -0.81 14.91 -4.37
N ILE A 44 -1.64 13.87 -4.40
CA ILE A 44 -2.02 13.07 -3.22
C ILE A 44 -1.19 11.80 -3.13
N LEU A 45 -0.82 11.24 -4.28
CA LEU A 45 -0.20 9.93 -4.41
C LEU A 45 1.25 10.05 -4.92
N ASP A 46 2.08 9.14 -4.42
CA ASP A 46 3.49 8.86 -4.78
C ASP A 46 3.77 8.79 -6.30
N MET A 47 2.71 8.62 -7.11
CA MET A 47 2.81 8.42 -8.55
C MET A 47 2.89 9.70 -9.40
N ALA A 48 2.60 10.88 -8.84
CA ALA A 48 2.52 12.13 -9.61
C ALA A 48 3.77 13.04 -9.50
N GLY A 49 4.81 12.62 -8.76
CA GLY A 49 6.12 13.30 -8.74
C GLY A 49 6.20 14.67 -8.04
N GLY A 50 5.14 15.13 -7.37
CA GLY A 50 5.13 16.31 -6.49
C GLY A 50 5.34 15.98 -5.01
N ALA A 51 5.47 17.00 -4.15
CA ALA A 51 5.54 16.83 -2.69
C ALA A 51 4.18 16.35 -2.15
N ASN A 52 4.14 15.15 -1.55
CA ASN A 52 2.90 14.52 -1.09
C ASN A 52 3.03 14.01 0.34
N LEU A 53 1.91 13.95 1.06
CA LEU A 53 1.83 13.33 2.39
C LEU A 53 2.14 11.83 2.38
N THR A 54 2.13 11.17 1.23
CA THR A 54 2.32 9.71 1.11
C THR A 54 3.47 9.34 0.16
N ASP A 55 4.28 10.32 -0.27
CA ASP A 55 5.39 10.08 -1.20
C ASP A 55 6.49 9.25 -0.51
N SER A 56 6.95 8.22 -1.21
CA SER A 56 8.03 7.32 -0.77
C SER A 56 9.42 7.96 -0.94
N ARG A 57 9.50 8.99 -1.77
CA ARG A 57 10.70 9.77 -2.10
C ARG A 57 10.80 11.05 -1.27
N SER A 58 9.70 11.48 -0.66
CA SER A 58 9.72 12.62 0.25
C SER A 58 10.37 12.21 1.58
N PRO A 59 11.26 13.05 2.14
CA PRO A 59 11.88 12.79 3.43
C PRO A 59 10.82 12.63 4.54
N ILE A 60 11.21 11.98 5.64
CA ILE A 60 10.44 11.91 6.89
C ILE A 60 9.95 13.34 7.20
N LEU A 61 8.64 13.55 7.12
CA LEU A 61 8.08 14.89 7.25
C LEU A 61 8.08 15.30 8.72
N SER A 62 8.63 16.48 9.00
CA SER A 62 8.42 17.18 10.27
C SER A 62 6.97 17.69 10.39
N GLU A 63 6.58 18.08 11.60
CA GLU A 63 5.27 18.71 11.83
C GLU A 63 5.11 20.01 11.03
N SER A 64 6.15 20.85 10.96
CA SER A 64 6.12 22.09 10.17
C SER A 64 5.91 21.83 8.69
N GLU A 65 6.62 20.86 8.11
CA GLU A 65 6.47 20.51 6.69
C GLU A 65 5.09 19.92 6.39
N THR A 66 4.56 19.10 7.30
CA THR A 66 3.19 18.57 7.21
C THR A 66 2.17 19.71 7.17
N ASN A 67 2.29 20.68 8.09
CA ASN A 67 1.38 21.83 8.16
C ASN A 67 1.50 22.73 6.92
N ASP A 68 2.72 22.96 6.42
CA ASP A 68 2.92 23.78 5.22
C ASP A 68 2.36 23.10 3.97
N LEU A 69 2.45 21.78 3.86
CA LEU A 69 1.82 21.02 2.79
C LEU A 69 0.29 21.10 2.86
N LEU A 70 -0.31 21.01 4.05
CA LEU A 70 -1.76 21.21 4.23
C LEU A 70 -2.21 22.61 3.83
N LYS A 71 -1.43 23.65 4.15
CA LYS A 71 -1.70 25.03 3.71
C LYS A 71 -1.69 25.14 2.18
N HIS A 72 -0.74 24.48 1.51
CA HIS A 72 -0.67 24.47 0.05
C HIS A 72 -1.84 23.72 -0.60
N TYR A 73 -2.30 22.61 0.00
CA TYR A 73 -3.52 21.93 -0.46
C TYR A 73 -4.75 22.85 -0.39
N GLY A 74 -4.84 23.67 0.67
CA GLY A 74 -6.01 24.49 0.95
C GLY A 74 -7.28 23.65 1.14
N GLU A 75 -8.42 24.31 1.31
CA GLU A 75 -9.69 23.61 1.57
C GLU A 75 -10.10 22.69 0.41
N GLN A 76 -9.88 23.14 -0.83
CA GLN A 76 -10.24 22.37 -2.03
C GLN A 76 -9.38 21.11 -2.17
N GLY A 77 -8.06 21.22 -2.00
CA GLY A 77 -7.15 20.08 -2.05
C GLY A 77 -7.42 19.07 -0.93
N ILE A 78 -7.70 19.55 0.29
CA ILE A 78 -8.06 18.67 1.42
C ILE A 78 -9.38 17.95 1.16
N ARG A 79 -10.39 18.64 0.62
CA ARG A 79 -11.68 18.01 0.28
C ARG A 79 -11.51 16.90 -0.75
N ALA A 80 -10.69 17.15 -1.77
CA ALA A 80 -10.44 16.15 -2.80
C ALA A 80 -9.51 15.02 -2.31
N HIS A 81 -8.58 15.28 -1.40
CA HIS A 81 -7.82 14.23 -0.70
C HIS A 81 -8.73 13.32 0.12
N LYS A 82 -9.70 13.89 0.86
CA LYS A 82 -10.72 13.12 1.57
C LYS A 82 -11.54 12.19 0.66
N MET A 83 -11.78 12.58 -0.59
CA MET A 83 -12.50 11.74 -1.57
C MET A 83 -11.64 10.61 -2.13
N ILE A 84 -10.31 10.81 -2.24
CA ILE A 84 -9.37 9.86 -2.83
C ILE A 84 -8.90 8.80 -1.83
N LEU A 85 -9.04 9.04 -0.52
CA LEU A 85 -8.75 8.08 0.56
C LEU A 85 -9.43 6.71 0.39
N ILE A 86 -10.52 6.61 -0.38
CA ILE A 86 -11.13 5.32 -0.74
C ILE A 86 -10.16 4.48 -1.60
N GLY A 87 -9.46 5.12 -2.55
CA GLY A 87 -8.44 4.48 -3.38
C GLY A 87 -7.29 3.90 -2.55
N ASP A 88 -6.93 4.60 -1.47
CA ASP A 88 -5.89 4.19 -0.53
C ASP A 88 -6.27 2.94 0.29
N LEU A 89 -7.54 2.54 0.29
CA LEU A 89 -7.96 1.25 0.88
C LEU A 89 -8.01 0.12 -0.16
N VAL A 90 -8.38 0.45 -1.40
CA VAL A 90 -8.63 -0.55 -2.45
C VAL A 90 -7.32 -1.15 -2.96
N LEU A 91 -6.34 -0.32 -3.30
CA LEU A 91 -5.09 -0.79 -3.90
C LEU A 91 -4.24 -1.64 -2.94
N PRO A 92 -4.00 -1.24 -1.67
CA PRO A 92 -3.25 -2.05 -0.72
C PRO A 92 -3.95 -3.38 -0.41
N THR A 93 -5.28 -3.39 -0.34
CA THR A 93 -6.05 -4.63 -0.18
C THR A 93 -5.87 -5.58 -1.36
N SER A 94 -5.97 -5.09 -2.59
CA SER A 94 -5.79 -5.93 -3.78
C SER A 94 -4.37 -6.49 -3.84
N LEU A 95 -3.37 -5.66 -3.55
CA LEU A 95 -1.96 -6.04 -3.50
C LEU A 95 -1.70 -7.13 -2.44
N THR A 96 -2.25 -6.98 -1.23
CA THR A 96 -2.18 -7.99 -0.18
C THR A 96 -2.78 -9.32 -0.62
N ILE A 97 -3.96 -9.31 -1.25
CA ILE A 97 -4.59 -10.53 -1.76
C ILE A 97 -3.72 -11.18 -2.84
N SER A 98 -3.20 -10.41 -3.80
CA SER A 98 -2.32 -10.91 -4.86
C SER A 98 -1.09 -11.61 -4.28
N PHE A 99 -0.41 -10.99 -3.31
CA PHE A 99 0.79 -11.57 -2.71
C PHE A 99 0.50 -12.75 -1.77
N CYS A 100 -0.61 -12.73 -1.03
CA CYS A 100 -1.07 -13.91 -0.29
C CYS A 100 -1.30 -15.11 -1.23
N PHE A 101 -1.93 -14.88 -2.38
CA PHE A 101 -2.15 -15.93 -3.38
C PHE A 101 -0.84 -16.39 -4.03
N LEU A 102 0.07 -15.47 -4.34
CA LEU A 102 1.39 -15.81 -4.91
C LEU A 102 2.22 -16.65 -3.94
N ILE A 103 2.40 -16.19 -2.70
CA ILE A 103 3.17 -16.89 -1.66
C ILE A 103 2.53 -18.26 -1.37
N GLY A 104 1.21 -18.31 -1.21
CA GLY A 104 0.51 -19.57 -0.96
C GLY A 104 0.65 -20.56 -2.12
N LEU A 105 0.57 -20.09 -3.37
CA LEU A 105 0.72 -20.94 -4.55
C LEU A 105 2.15 -21.50 -4.64
N LEU A 106 3.16 -20.65 -4.50
CA LEU A 106 4.56 -21.07 -4.57
C LEU A 106 4.92 -22.05 -3.45
N TYR A 107 4.43 -21.79 -2.24
CA TYR A 107 4.62 -22.69 -1.10
C TYR A 107 3.98 -24.06 -1.36
N ARG A 108 2.72 -24.07 -1.80
CA ARG A 108 1.96 -25.30 -2.08
C ARG A 108 2.64 -26.17 -3.13
N ILE A 109 3.08 -25.58 -4.24
CA ILE A 109 3.78 -26.30 -5.31
C ILE A 109 5.06 -26.95 -4.77
N ARG A 110 5.74 -26.27 -3.84
CA ARG A 110 7.03 -26.72 -3.31
C ARG A 110 6.91 -27.80 -2.25
N THR A 111 6.05 -27.61 -1.25
CA THR A 111 6.05 -28.44 -0.04
C THR A 111 4.95 -29.50 -0.03
N ASN A 112 3.93 -29.36 -0.88
CA ASN A 112 2.69 -30.14 -0.81
C ASN A 112 1.99 -30.08 0.58
N GLU A 113 2.32 -29.10 1.41
CA GLU A 113 1.70 -28.95 2.73
C GLU A 113 0.27 -28.39 2.64
N ILE A 114 -0.56 -28.79 3.60
CA ILE A 114 -1.97 -28.38 3.69
C ILE A 114 -2.13 -27.09 4.52
N SER A 115 -1.17 -26.78 5.39
CA SER A 115 -1.20 -25.59 6.25
C SER A 115 -0.64 -24.35 5.55
N ALA A 116 -1.29 -23.20 5.80
CA ALA A 116 -0.81 -21.91 5.30
C ALA A 116 0.59 -21.57 5.85
N PRO A 117 1.54 -21.11 5.00
CA PRO A 117 2.86 -20.70 5.46
C PRO A 117 2.78 -19.42 6.28
N LYS A 118 3.58 -19.34 7.35
CA LYS A 118 3.69 -18.13 8.19
C LYS A 118 4.08 -16.87 7.40
N ALA A 119 4.79 -17.04 6.28
CA ALA A 119 5.15 -15.95 5.38
C ALA A 119 3.94 -15.14 4.86
N MET A 120 2.74 -15.73 4.82
CA MET A 120 1.52 -15.02 4.44
C MET A 120 1.04 -13.98 5.48
N TYR A 121 1.60 -13.95 6.70
CA TYR A 121 1.37 -12.84 7.63
C TYR A 121 1.98 -11.52 7.13
N ILE A 122 2.95 -11.57 6.22
CA ILE A 122 3.70 -10.37 5.81
C ILE A 122 2.84 -9.45 4.91
N PRO A 123 2.15 -9.94 3.86
CA PRO A 123 1.16 -9.13 3.14
C PRO A 123 0.03 -8.59 4.04
N LEU A 124 -0.35 -9.33 5.09
CA LEU A 124 -1.37 -8.88 6.05
C LEU A 124 -0.84 -7.77 6.97
N ALA A 125 0.41 -7.88 7.42
CA ALA A 125 1.07 -6.83 8.19
C ALA A 125 1.24 -5.55 7.35
N TYR A 126 1.60 -5.67 6.07
CA TYR A 126 1.60 -4.56 5.12
C TYR A 126 0.23 -3.85 5.09
N LEU A 127 -0.87 -4.59 4.91
CA LEU A 127 -2.21 -4.01 4.89
C LEU A 127 -2.58 -3.32 6.21
N ALA A 128 -2.18 -3.91 7.34
CA ALA A 128 -2.43 -3.34 8.65
C ALA A 128 -1.68 -2.01 8.84
N PHE A 129 -0.40 -1.95 8.48
CA PHE A 129 0.39 -0.72 8.56
C PHE A 129 -0.14 0.36 7.62
N ASP A 130 -0.53 -0.02 6.39
CA ASP A 130 -1.14 0.90 5.44
C ASP A 130 -2.49 1.46 5.93
N SER A 131 -3.36 0.59 6.45
CA SER A 131 -4.64 1.01 7.02
C SER A 131 -4.46 1.97 8.21
N LEU A 132 -3.50 1.68 9.09
CA LEU A 132 -3.17 2.55 10.22
C LEU A 132 -2.58 3.89 9.74
N GLU A 133 -1.71 3.88 8.72
CA GLU A 133 -1.15 5.09 8.13
C GLU A 133 -2.28 5.99 7.58
N ASN A 134 -3.20 5.41 6.81
CA ASN A 134 -4.34 6.12 6.24
C ASN A 134 -5.29 6.66 7.31
N LEU A 135 -5.42 6.00 8.47
CA LEU A 135 -6.17 6.55 9.61
C LEU A 135 -5.49 7.79 10.21
N VAL A 136 -4.16 7.80 10.30
CA VAL A 136 -3.40 8.98 10.74
C VAL A 136 -3.56 10.12 9.73
N ILE A 137 -3.46 9.84 8.43
CA ILE A 137 -3.69 10.84 7.36
C ILE A 137 -5.11 11.39 7.45
N CYS A 138 -6.13 10.54 7.60
CA CYS A 138 -7.51 10.96 7.83
C CYS A 138 -7.57 11.94 9.00
N ARG A 139 -6.99 11.57 10.15
CA ARG A 139 -7.01 12.42 11.35
C ARG A 139 -6.39 13.79 11.07
N ILE A 140 -5.23 13.83 10.41
CA ILE A 140 -4.57 15.09 10.01
C ILE A 140 -5.49 15.94 9.11
N LEU A 141 -6.07 15.35 8.07
CA LEU A 141 -6.92 16.05 7.10
C LEU A 141 -8.25 16.54 7.72
N PHE A 142 -8.81 15.79 8.67
CA PHE A 142 -10.05 16.18 9.36
C PHE A 142 -9.84 17.22 10.46
N SER A 143 -8.62 17.36 10.98
CA SER A 143 -8.29 18.39 11.97
C SER A 143 -7.96 19.75 11.34
N TYR A 144 -7.66 19.83 10.04
CA TYR A 144 -7.39 21.11 9.38
C TYR A 144 -8.55 22.11 9.55
N PRO A 145 -8.28 23.40 9.88
CA PRO A 145 -6.98 24.09 9.84
C PRO A 145 -6.13 24.01 11.11
N GLU A 146 -6.52 23.20 12.09
CA GLU A 146 -5.68 22.99 13.28
C GLU A 146 -4.35 22.32 12.87
N PRO A 147 -3.25 22.61 13.60
CA PRO A 147 -1.97 21.95 13.37
C PRO A 147 -2.11 20.43 13.47
N ALA A 148 -1.36 19.71 12.62
CA ALA A 148 -1.32 18.25 12.65
C ALA A 148 -0.86 17.68 14.02
N GLY A 149 -0.17 18.48 14.84
CA GLY A 149 0.38 18.07 16.12
C GLY A 149 1.44 16.99 15.97
N ASN A 150 1.63 16.19 17.03
CA ASN A 150 2.57 15.07 17.05
C ASN A 150 2.19 13.88 16.14
N LEU A 151 1.23 14.03 15.22
CA LEU A 151 0.81 12.96 14.29
C LEU A 151 1.82 12.70 13.16
N ALA A 152 2.78 13.61 12.94
CA ALA A 152 3.87 13.39 11.99
C ALA A 152 4.73 12.17 12.35
N PHE A 153 5.02 11.97 13.64
CA PHE A 153 5.81 10.82 14.10
C PHE A 153 5.15 9.45 13.81
N PRO A 154 3.91 9.16 14.25
CA PRO A 154 3.25 7.90 13.95
C PRO A 154 3.02 7.71 12.44
N LEU A 155 2.77 8.79 11.68
CA LEU A 155 2.67 8.72 10.22
C LEU A 155 3.96 8.17 9.60
N ASN A 156 5.11 8.74 9.95
CA ASN A 156 6.41 8.32 9.42
C ASN A 156 6.79 6.90 9.87
N LEU A 157 6.47 6.53 11.12
CA LEU A 157 6.72 5.18 11.63
C LEU A 157 5.91 4.13 10.85
N LEU A 158 4.62 4.37 10.66
CA LEU A 158 3.72 3.46 9.93
C LEU A 158 4.11 3.35 8.46
N ARG A 159 4.45 4.47 7.82
CA ARG A 159 4.98 4.50 6.46
C ARG A 159 6.23 3.63 6.32
N THR A 160 7.19 3.80 7.23
CA THR A 160 8.44 3.01 7.23
C THR A 160 8.14 1.53 7.41
N ALA A 161 7.31 1.17 8.38
CA ALA A 161 6.92 -0.22 8.64
C ALA A 161 6.21 -0.86 7.42
N LYS A 162 5.33 -0.10 6.74
CA LYS A 162 4.69 -0.51 5.50
C LYS A 162 5.70 -0.81 4.40
N PHE A 163 6.67 0.09 4.15
CA PHE A 163 7.69 -0.12 3.12
C PHE A 163 8.62 -1.29 3.42
N VAL A 164 8.98 -1.49 4.70
CA VAL A 164 9.75 -2.68 5.10
C VAL A 164 8.93 -3.94 4.83
N ALA A 165 7.65 -3.96 5.21
CA ALA A 165 6.78 -5.12 4.97
C ALA A 165 6.61 -5.41 3.46
N SER A 166 6.44 -4.39 2.63
CA SER A 166 6.33 -4.56 1.17
C SER A 166 7.64 -5.08 0.56
N GLY A 167 8.79 -4.57 0.99
CA GLY A 167 10.10 -5.07 0.57
C GLY A 167 10.31 -6.54 0.93
N VAL A 168 10.02 -6.91 2.19
CA VAL A 168 10.13 -8.30 2.66
C VAL A 168 9.19 -9.23 1.88
N MET A 169 7.96 -8.78 1.60
CA MET A 169 6.99 -9.53 0.81
C MET A 169 7.49 -9.84 -0.61
N VAL A 170 8.12 -8.86 -1.28
CA VAL A 170 8.72 -9.05 -2.61
C VAL A 170 9.89 -10.04 -2.52
N VAL A 171 10.80 -9.85 -1.57
CA VAL A 171 11.98 -10.72 -1.38
C VAL A 171 11.57 -12.17 -1.14
N ILE A 172 10.58 -12.42 -0.28
CA ILE A 172 10.09 -13.78 -0.01
C ILE A 172 9.46 -14.42 -1.24
N SER A 173 8.70 -13.64 -2.02
CA SER A 173 8.09 -14.13 -3.25
C SER A 173 9.16 -14.53 -4.27
N ILE A 174 10.20 -13.72 -4.42
CA ILE A 174 11.36 -14.03 -5.26
C ILE A 174 12.09 -15.27 -4.74
N PHE A 175 12.35 -15.35 -3.43
CA PHE A 175 13.02 -16.50 -2.82
C PHE A 175 12.28 -17.81 -3.09
N TYR A 176 10.96 -17.85 -2.88
CA TYR A 176 10.16 -19.04 -3.19
C TYR A 176 10.18 -19.38 -4.68
N PHE A 177 10.13 -18.37 -5.55
CA PHE A 177 10.20 -18.57 -6.99
C PHE A 177 11.56 -19.13 -7.44
N LEU A 178 12.67 -18.56 -6.97
CA LEU A 178 14.02 -19.03 -7.30
C LEU A 178 14.27 -20.45 -6.77
N LYS A 179 13.82 -20.74 -5.54
CA LYS A 179 13.83 -22.10 -4.98
C LYS A 179 13.12 -23.09 -5.91
N LEU A 180 11.92 -22.73 -6.38
CA LEU A 180 11.13 -23.55 -7.29
C LEU A 180 11.86 -23.84 -8.61
N LEU A 181 12.60 -22.87 -9.16
CA LEU A 181 13.39 -23.06 -10.38
C LEU A 181 14.64 -23.93 -10.16
N SER A 182 15.21 -23.92 -8.95
CA SER A 182 16.43 -24.66 -8.62
C SER A 182 16.20 -26.14 -8.31
N GLU A 183 14.99 -26.50 -7.89
CA GLU A 183 14.59 -27.89 -7.63
C GLU A 183 14.28 -28.54 -9.01
N LYS A 184 15.23 -29.32 -9.55
CA LYS A 184 15.01 -30.10 -10.78
C LYS A 184 13.83 -31.07 -10.58
N PRO A 185 13.00 -31.29 -11.62
CA PRO A 185 11.89 -32.25 -11.56
C PRO A 185 12.37 -33.67 -11.28
#